data_AF-A0A6I2G4A5-F1
#
_entry.id   AF-A0A6I2G4A5-F1
#
_cell.length_a   1.000
_cell.length_b   1.000
_cell.length_c   1.000
_cell.angle_alpha   90.00
_cell.angle_beta   90.00
_cell.angle_gamma   90.00
#
_symmetry.space_group_name_H-M   'P 1'
#
loop_
_entity.id
_entity.type
_entity.pdbx_description
1 polymer ?
#
loop_
_entity_poly.entity_id
_entity_poly.type
_entity_poly.pdbx_seq_one_letter_code
_entity_poly.pdbx_strand_id
1 'polypeptide(L)'
;MVATPEVMEGVMGRPSDWMREVTGRAPMRSPGAPGHPRSVERLFWDRIAEGMLPTEAGVAVGVSPVAGSRWFREAGGMSPYSWSRPGGRYLSFTEREEIALLEAQDKGVRQIAQALGRSPSTISRELRRNAATRGGKLDYRASVAQWKAELFARRPKKSKLLENQQLRKYVQHRLSGRIADANGRIAAGPATGTWTGRNKPHRSDRQWAQAWSPEQIAQRLKIDFPDDTSMRISHEAIYQALYIDGRSVLDRELILNLRTGRALRMPRACAKRVAWAHVTPDVLISKRPAERNGAIASRPSRARTTRHPGPRTADHDPKDTLPRPVLQVP
;
A
#
# COMPACT_ATOMS: atom_id res chain seq x y z
N MET A 1 2.70 23.20 51.36
CA MET A 1 3.64 24.04 50.61
C MET A 1 4.24 23.20 49.49
N VAL A 2 3.70 23.33 48.28
CA VAL A 2 4.21 22.63 47.09
C VAL A 2 5.10 23.64 46.36
N ALA A 3 6.39 23.34 46.28
CA ALA A 3 7.37 24.16 45.59
C ALA A 3 7.00 24.23 44.10
N THR A 4 6.61 25.43 43.65
CA THR A 4 6.63 25.81 42.25
C THR A 4 8.09 25.82 41.78
N PRO A 5 8.47 25.07 40.74
CA PRO A 5 9.82 25.20 40.20
C PRO A 5 9.94 26.59 39.57
N GLU A 6 10.85 27.39 40.12
CA GLU A 6 11.28 28.67 39.57
C GLU A 6 11.65 28.51 38.10
N VAL A 7 11.08 29.38 37.28
CA VAL A 7 11.44 29.52 35.88
C VAL A 7 12.82 30.14 35.84
N MET A 8 13.84 29.30 35.64
CA MET A 8 15.17 29.77 35.30
C MET A 8 15.19 30.35 33.88
N GLU A 9 14.97 31.67 33.81
CA GLU A 9 15.38 32.48 32.66
C GLU A 9 16.90 32.43 32.52
N GLY A 10 17.36 32.03 31.33
CA GLY A 10 18.75 32.28 30.90
C GLY A 10 19.68 31.08 30.86
N VAL A 11 19.45 30.12 29.97
CA VAL A 11 20.54 29.34 29.33
C VAL A 11 20.20 29.09 27.86
N MET A 12 20.96 29.72 26.97
CA MET A 12 20.96 29.49 25.52
C MET A 12 21.52 28.10 25.22
N GLY A 13 20.66 27.08 25.27
CA GLY A 13 21.00 25.70 24.92
C GLY A 13 20.22 24.72 25.78
N ARG A 14 19.27 24.01 25.16
CA ARG A 14 18.47 22.98 25.85
C ARG A 14 19.40 21.86 26.32
N PRO A 15 19.35 21.43 27.60
CA PRO A 15 20.00 20.20 28.02
C PRO A 15 19.49 19.03 27.17
N SER A 16 20.38 18.21 26.64
CA SER A 16 20.04 17.06 25.78
C SER A 16 19.04 16.11 26.44
N ASP A 17 19.02 16.06 27.77
CA ASP A 17 18.22 15.15 28.57
C ASP A 17 16.89 15.73 29.12
N TRP A 18 16.61 17.03 28.93
CA TRP A 18 15.35 17.66 29.40
C TRP A 18 14.11 16.89 28.93
N MET A 19 14.10 16.43 27.67
CA MET A 19 12.97 15.67 27.14
C MET A 19 12.81 14.31 27.84
N ARG A 20 13.92 13.64 28.18
CA ARG A 20 13.90 12.36 28.92
C ARG A 20 13.38 12.56 30.32
N GLU A 21 13.81 13.60 31.01
CA GLU A 21 13.37 13.92 32.38
C GLU A 21 11.88 14.23 32.43
N VAL A 22 11.40 15.08 31.52
CA VAL A 22 10.02 15.58 31.54
C VAL A 22 9.01 14.55 30.99
N THR A 23 9.36 13.84 29.92
CA THR A 23 8.42 12.90 29.26
C THR A 23 8.68 11.43 29.58
N GLY A 24 9.82 11.11 30.20
CA GLY A 24 10.25 9.73 30.46
C GLY A 24 10.63 8.95 29.20
N ARG A 25 10.88 9.62 28.06
CA ARG A 25 11.22 9.00 26.78
C ARG A 25 12.34 9.71 26.05
N ALA A 26 13.01 8.99 25.16
CA ALA A 26 14.04 9.55 24.28
C ALA A 26 13.45 10.58 23.28
N PRO A 27 14.28 11.53 22.81
CA PRO A 27 13.94 12.41 21.71
C PRO A 27 13.51 11.63 20.47
N MET A 28 12.50 12.14 19.75
CA MET A 28 12.01 11.50 18.52
C MET A 28 12.24 12.40 17.32
N ARG A 29 12.69 11.80 16.22
CA ARG A 29 12.69 12.47 14.91
C ARG A 29 11.25 12.63 14.44
N SER A 30 10.82 13.85 14.24
CA SER A 30 9.47 14.11 13.74
C SER A 30 9.46 14.03 12.21
N PRO A 31 8.52 13.28 11.60
CA PRO A 31 8.53 13.01 10.16
C PRO A 31 7.98 14.16 9.29
N GLY A 32 7.76 15.34 9.86
CA GLY A 32 7.03 16.43 9.21
C GLY A 32 5.57 16.50 9.69
N ALA A 33 4.63 16.69 8.76
CA ALA A 33 3.20 16.62 9.05
C ALA A 33 2.82 15.19 9.52
N PRO A 34 1.92 15.04 10.50
CA PRO A 34 1.46 13.72 10.92
C PRO A 34 0.85 12.96 9.75
N GLY A 35 1.16 11.66 9.64
CA GLY A 35 0.49 10.77 8.70
C GLY A 35 -1.00 10.63 9.04
N HIS A 36 -1.76 9.98 8.15
CA HIS A 36 -3.17 9.70 8.40
C HIS A 36 -3.31 8.75 9.60
N PRO A 37 -4.37 8.89 10.42
CA PRO A 37 -4.62 7.99 11.52
C PRO A 37 -4.81 6.55 11.03
N ARG A 38 -4.36 5.57 11.83
CA ARG A 38 -4.57 4.15 11.54
C ARG A 38 -6.04 3.74 11.44
N SER A 39 -6.94 4.48 12.08
CA SER A 39 -8.38 4.27 11.95
C SER A 39 -8.85 4.49 10.51
N VAL A 40 -8.33 5.53 9.85
CA VAL A 40 -8.63 5.87 8.44
C VAL A 40 -8.05 4.80 7.51
N GLU A 41 -6.79 4.41 7.73
CA GLU A 41 -6.18 3.31 6.97
C GLU A 41 -6.95 2.00 7.13
N ARG A 42 -7.43 1.67 8.34
CA ARG A 42 -8.27 0.47 8.55
C ARG A 42 -9.54 0.54 7.72
N LEU A 43 -10.30 1.63 7.83
CA LEU A 43 -11.55 1.79 7.08
C LEU A 43 -11.30 1.66 5.59
N PHE A 44 -10.18 2.19 5.09
CA PHE A 44 -9.80 2.06 3.69
C PHE A 44 -9.68 0.59 3.30
N TRP A 45 -8.96 -0.23 4.08
CA TRP A 45 -8.81 -1.65 3.82
C TRP A 45 -10.11 -2.44 3.98
N ASP A 46 -11.01 -2.02 4.88
CA ASP A 46 -12.35 -2.59 5.00
C ASP A 46 -13.16 -2.37 3.70
N ARG A 47 -13.16 -1.15 3.15
CA ARG A 47 -13.80 -0.86 1.84
C ARG A 47 -13.19 -1.64 0.69
N ILE A 48 -11.86 -1.81 0.70
CA ILE A 48 -11.16 -2.61 -0.31
C ILE A 48 -11.58 -4.09 -0.21
N ALA A 49 -11.78 -4.63 1.00
CA ALA A 49 -12.25 -5.99 1.21
C ALA A 49 -13.69 -6.20 0.72
N GLU A 50 -14.54 -5.17 0.82
CA GLU A 50 -15.89 -5.12 0.23
C GLU A 50 -15.87 -5.07 -1.31
N GLY A 51 -14.70 -4.83 -1.92
CA GLY A 51 -14.51 -4.78 -3.37
C GLY A 51 -14.50 -3.37 -3.96
N MET A 52 -14.43 -2.33 -3.14
CA MET A 52 -14.29 -0.95 -3.61
C MET A 52 -12.93 -0.75 -4.32
N LEU A 53 -12.85 0.14 -5.33
CA LEU A 53 -11.57 0.46 -5.97
C LEU A 53 -10.70 1.32 -5.04
N PRO A 54 -9.35 1.31 -5.18
CA PRO A 54 -8.47 2.13 -4.35
C PRO A 54 -8.77 3.64 -4.36
N THR A 55 -9.21 4.16 -5.50
CA THR A 55 -9.59 5.58 -5.65
C THR A 55 -10.89 5.88 -4.91
N GLU A 56 -11.93 5.06 -5.14
CA GLU A 56 -13.23 5.14 -4.47
C GLU A 56 -13.10 4.99 -2.95
N ALA A 57 -12.30 4.00 -2.50
CA ALA A 57 -12.05 3.73 -1.10
C ALA A 57 -11.34 4.90 -0.42
N GLY A 58 -10.39 5.54 -1.11
CA GLY A 58 -9.75 6.77 -0.64
C GLY A 58 -10.77 7.87 -0.35
N VAL A 59 -11.64 8.17 -1.34
CA VAL A 59 -12.70 9.17 -1.19
C VAL A 59 -13.65 8.81 -0.05
N ALA A 60 -14.06 7.54 0.05
CA ALA A 60 -14.98 7.06 1.07
C ALA A 60 -14.45 7.22 2.51
N VAL A 61 -13.12 7.28 2.70
CA VAL A 61 -12.49 7.50 4.01
C VAL A 61 -11.98 8.93 4.21
N GLY A 62 -12.32 9.86 3.31
CA GLY A 62 -11.94 11.26 3.42
C GLY A 62 -10.49 11.56 3.02
N VAL A 63 -9.89 10.70 2.18
CA VAL A 63 -8.51 10.84 1.70
C VAL A 63 -8.52 11.05 0.18
N SER A 64 -7.49 11.70 -0.37
CA SER A 64 -7.44 11.91 -1.82
C SER A 64 -7.37 10.58 -2.60
N PRO A 65 -7.98 10.49 -3.80
CA PRO A 65 -7.93 9.28 -4.63
C PRO A 65 -6.50 8.79 -4.93
N VAL A 66 -5.58 9.75 -5.09
CA VAL A 66 -4.16 9.49 -5.34
C VAL A 66 -3.50 8.86 -4.11
N ALA A 67 -3.81 9.34 -2.90
CA ALA A 67 -3.30 8.75 -1.67
C ALA A 67 -3.87 7.34 -1.43
N GLY A 68 -5.16 7.10 -1.68
CA GLY A 68 -5.74 5.76 -1.63
C GLY A 68 -5.08 4.78 -2.61
N SER A 69 -4.81 5.23 -3.84
CA SER A 69 -4.06 4.45 -4.84
C SER A 69 -2.63 4.15 -4.40
N ARG A 70 -1.98 5.12 -3.74
CA ARG A 70 -0.64 4.96 -3.19
C ARG A 70 -0.60 3.93 -2.07
N TRP A 71 -1.51 4.02 -1.10
CA TRP A 71 -1.64 3.06 -0.01
C TRP A 71 -1.83 1.64 -0.51
N PHE A 72 -2.70 1.46 -1.50
CA PHE A 72 -2.93 0.15 -2.10
C PHE A 72 -1.66 -0.40 -2.76
N ARG A 73 -0.90 0.43 -3.47
CA ARG A 73 0.34 0.03 -4.16
C ARG A 73 1.47 -0.30 -3.19
N GLU A 74 1.70 0.55 -2.18
CA GLU A 74 2.75 0.35 -1.17
C GLU A 74 2.54 -0.94 -0.36
N ALA A 75 1.28 -1.30 -0.12
CA ALA A 75 0.92 -2.54 0.54
C ALA A 75 0.77 -3.74 -0.41
N GLY A 76 1.12 -3.60 -1.70
CA GLY A 76 1.07 -4.70 -2.66
C GLY A 76 -0.34 -5.20 -3.00
N GLY A 77 -1.36 -4.39 -2.74
CA GLY A 77 -2.77 -4.74 -2.89
C GLY A 77 -3.31 -5.66 -1.79
N MET A 78 -2.65 -5.71 -0.64
CA MET A 78 -3.05 -6.47 0.54
C MET A 78 -3.11 -5.58 1.76
N SER A 79 -4.02 -5.87 2.69
CA SER A 79 -3.93 -5.26 4.01
C SER A 79 -2.62 -5.71 4.67
N PRO A 80 -1.70 -4.77 5.00
CA PRO A 80 -0.41 -5.14 5.61
C PRO A 80 -0.55 -5.63 7.06
N TYR A 81 -1.75 -5.51 7.65
CA TYR A 81 -2.02 -5.84 9.04
C TYR A 81 -3.38 -6.52 9.20
N SER A 82 -3.50 -7.38 10.21
CA SER A 82 -4.79 -7.78 10.75
C SER A 82 -5.31 -6.64 11.62
N TRP A 83 -6.16 -5.78 11.05
CA TRP A 83 -6.68 -4.62 11.75
C TRP A 83 -7.87 -4.99 12.63
N SER A 84 -7.67 -5.80 13.67
CA SER A 84 -8.70 -5.95 14.71
C SER A 84 -9.10 -4.55 15.18
N ARG A 85 -10.41 -4.29 15.31
CA ARG A 85 -10.88 -3.02 15.88
C ARG A 85 -10.18 -2.82 17.23
N PRO A 86 -9.69 -1.61 17.55
CA PRO A 86 -8.98 -1.39 18.80
C PRO A 86 -9.97 -1.73 19.92
N GLY A 87 -9.61 -2.66 20.80
CA GLY A 87 -10.38 -2.85 22.02
C GLY A 87 -10.40 -1.54 22.81
N GLY A 88 -11.45 -1.31 23.61
CA GLY A 88 -11.62 -0.08 24.41
C GLY A 88 -10.55 0.18 25.47
N ARG A 89 -9.47 -0.61 25.51
CA ARG A 89 -8.33 -0.48 26.42
C ARG A 89 -7.51 0.80 26.20
N TYR A 90 -7.41 1.28 24.96
CA TYR A 90 -6.61 2.46 24.62
C TYR A 90 -7.53 3.66 24.37
N LEU A 91 -7.02 4.87 24.63
CA LEU A 91 -7.73 6.11 24.29
C LEU A 91 -7.96 6.19 22.78
N SER A 92 -9.16 6.57 22.37
CA SER A 92 -9.55 6.88 21.00
C SER A 92 -9.07 8.26 20.58
N PHE A 93 -9.20 8.59 19.30
CA PHE A 93 -8.86 9.94 18.82
C PHE A 93 -9.81 10.99 19.43
N THR A 94 -11.11 10.69 19.46
CA THR A 94 -12.14 11.55 20.05
C THR A 94 -11.90 11.80 21.54
N GLU A 95 -11.51 10.76 22.30
CA GLU A 95 -11.10 10.94 23.70
C GLU A 95 -9.86 11.84 23.82
N ARG A 96 -8.92 11.78 22.88
CA ARG A 96 -7.75 12.69 22.88
C ARG A 96 -8.13 14.13 22.54
N GLU A 97 -9.10 14.35 21.67
CA GLU A 97 -9.64 15.69 21.39
C GLU A 97 -10.31 16.27 22.63
N GLU A 98 -11.12 15.47 23.32
CA GLU A 98 -11.76 15.87 24.58
C GLU A 98 -10.73 16.19 25.68
N ILE A 99 -9.66 15.38 25.82
CA ILE A 99 -8.55 15.70 26.74
C ILE A 99 -7.95 17.06 26.41
N ALA A 100 -7.75 17.38 25.12
CA ALA A 100 -7.16 18.66 24.72
C ALA A 100 -8.08 19.85 25.03
N LEU A 101 -9.39 19.70 24.85
CA LEU A 101 -10.37 20.73 25.19
C LEU A 101 -10.43 20.96 26.70
N LEU A 102 -10.45 19.88 27.50
CA LEU A 102 -10.54 19.97 28.95
C LEU A 102 -9.24 20.50 29.58
N GLU A 103 -8.08 20.14 29.03
CA GLU A 103 -6.80 20.72 29.45
C GLU A 103 -6.75 22.23 29.14
N ALA A 104 -7.23 22.66 27.98
CA ALA A 104 -7.33 24.09 27.64
C ALA A 104 -8.33 24.88 28.52
N GLN A 105 -9.22 24.17 29.23
CA GLN A 105 -10.10 24.74 30.27
C GLN A 105 -9.47 24.66 31.68
N ASP A 106 -8.17 24.39 31.78
CA ASP A 106 -7.42 24.23 33.03
C ASP A 106 -7.98 23.14 33.97
N LYS A 107 -8.70 22.16 33.43
CA LYS A 107 -9.20 21.03 34.25
C LYS A 107 -8.06 20.12 34.66
N GLY A 108 -8.04 19.74 35.93
CA GLY A 108 -7.06 18.83 36.48
C GLY A 108 -7.25 17.39 35.98
N VAL A 109 -6.18 16.59 36.04
CA VAL A 109 -6.14 15.19 35.58
C VAL A 109 -7.31 14.34 36.11
N ARG A 110 -7.70 14.50 37.38
CA ARG A 110 -8.80 13.74 37.99
C ARG A 110 -10.17 14.11 37.39
N GLN A 111 -10.39 15.39 37.08
CA GLN A 111 -11.63 15.87 36.46
C GLN A 111 -11.74 15.37 35.02
N ILE A 112 -10.65 15.44 34.26
CA ILE A 112 -10.57 14.90 32.89
C ILE A 112 -10.88 13.39 32.91
N ALA A 113 -10.29 12.66 33.87
CA ALA A 113 -10.50 11.22 34.02
C ALA A 113 -11.97 10.89 34.33
N GLN A 114 -12.61 11.65 35.23
CA GLN A 114 -14.02 11.47 35.55
C GLN A 114 -14.93 11.76 34.34
N ALA A 115 -14.68 12.85 33.61
CA ALA A 115 -15.45 13.22 32.42
C ALA A 115 -15.41 12.13 31.32
N LEU A 116 -14.27 11.46 31.17
CA LEU A 116 -14.06 10.41 30.17
C LEU A 116 -14.36 8.99 30.67
N GLY A 117 -14.69 8.81 31.96
CA GLY A 117 -14.82 7.48 32.56
C GLY A 117 -13.52 6.66 32.51
N ARG A 118 -12.36 7.31 32.59
CA ARG A 118 -11.03 6.67 32.53
C ARG A 118 -10.30 6.79 33.86
N SER A 119 -9.25 5.99 34.06
CA SER A 119 -8.43 6.12 35.28
C SER A 119 -7.55 7.38 35.22
N PRO A 120 -7.38 8.11 36.34
CA PRO A 120 -6.49 9.28 36.40
C PRO A 120 -5.06 8.97 35.94
N SER A 121 -4.56 7.77 36.25
CA SER A 121 -3.26 7.28 35.81
C SER A 121 -3.13 7.17 34.28
N THR A 122 -4.23 6.88 33.57
CA THR A 122 -4.23 6.83 32.10
C THR A 122 -4.07 8.23 31.52
N ILE A 123 -4.85 9.19 32.02
CA ILE A 123 -4.79 10.58 31.57
C ILE A 123 -3.42 11.20 31.88
N SER A 124 -2.90 11.00 33.10
CA SER A 124 -1.56 11.47 33.48
C SER A 124 -0.47 10.93 32.55
N ARG A 125 -0.51 9.64 32.22
CA ARG A 125 0.47 9.01 31.31
C ARG A 125 0.34 9.54 29.88
N GLU A 126 -0.87 9.78 29.40
CA GLU A 126 -1.13 10.36 28.07
C GLU A 126 -0.55 11.77 27.97
N LEU A 127 -0.93 12.67 28.88
CA LEU A 127 -0.44 14.05 28.93
C LEU A 127 1.09 14.10 29.03
N ARG A 128 1.70 13.26 29.87
CA ARG A 128 3.17 13.24 30.03
C ARG A 128 3.91 12.68 28.81
N ARG A 129 3.51 11.51 28.30
CA ARG A 129 4.28 10.79 27.27
C ARG A 129 4.02 11.32 25.85
N ASN A 130 2.78 11.75 25.59
CA ASN A 130 2.31 12.09 24.25
C ASN A 130 2.19 13.61 23.99
N ALA A 131 2.41 14.48 24.98
CA ALA A 131 2.48 15.94 24.77
C ALA A 131 3.50 16.34 23.70
N ALA A 132 3.18 17.36 22.91
CA ALA A 132 4.06 17.95 21.92
C ALA A 132 5.22 18.66 22.62
N THR A 133 6.45 18.44 22.15
CA THR A 133 7.68 18.91 22.82
C THR A 133 8.50 19.86 21.95
N ARG A 134 8.04 20.22 20.74
CA ARG A 134 8.81 21.12 19.84
C ARG A 134 8.88 22.55 20.37
N GLY A 135 7.81 23.04 20.99
CA GLY A 135 7.70 24.41 21.49
C GLY A 135 8.55 24.74 22.72
N GLY A 136 9.34 23.78 23.24
CA GLY A 136 10.08 23.96 24.50
C GLY A 136 9.20 23.90 25.75
N LYS A 137 7.89 23.71 25.58
CA LYS A 137 6.89 23.42 26.61
C LYS A 137 6.21 22.09 26.30
N LEU A 138 5.53 21.53 27.31
CA LEU A 138 4.63 20.39 27.14
C LEU A 138 3.26 20.90 26.70
N ASP A 139 3.07 21.07 25.40
CA ASP A 139 1.76 21.46 24.87
C ASP A 139 1.01 20.20 24.44
N TYR A 140 -0.19 19.96 24.95
CA TYR A 140 -0.96 18.80 24.48
C TYR A 140 -1.72 19.15 23.19
N ARG A 141 -1.55 18.30 22.17
CA ARG A 141 -2.30 18.38 20.91
C ARG A 141 -2.78 16.99 20.54
N ALA A 142 -4.09 16.83 20.35
CA ALA A 142 -4.72 15.53 20.09
C ALA A 142 -4.11 14.80 18.87
N SER A 143 -3.89 15.51 17.77
CA SER A 143 -3.29 14.96 16.53
C SER A 143 -1.85 14.46 16.74
N VAL A 144 -1.03 15.20 17.48
CA VAL A 144 0.34 14.81 17.83
C VAL A 144 0.33 13.63 18.78
N ALA A 145 -0.55 13.66 19.77
CA ALA A 145 -0.67 12.59 20.76
C ALA A 145 -1.12 11.27 20.11
N GLN A 146 -2.10 11.33 19.20
CA GLN A 146 -2.53 10.20 18.39
C GLN A 146 -1.38 9.62 17.56
N TRP A 147 -0.67 10.47 16.81
CA TRP A 147 0.47 10.04 16.00
C TRP A 147 1.55 9.35 16.84
N LYS A 148 1.87 9.89 18.02
CA LYS A 148 2.83 9.27 18.95
C LYS A 148 2.34 7.94 19.48
N ALA A 149 1.08 7.86 19.91
CA ALA A 149 0.48 6.62 20.38
C ALA A 149 0.57 5.53 19.30
N GLU A 150 0.28 5.86 18.04
CA GLU A 150 0.38 4.94 16.91
C GLU A 150 1.83 4.55 16.58
N LEU A 151 2.76 5.49 16.70
CA LEU A 151 4.19 5.25 16.52
C LEU A 151 4.72 4.26 17.58
N PHE A 152 4.43 4.50 18.86
CA PHE A 152 4.85 3.62 19.96
C PHE A 152 4.12 2.26 19.94
N ALA A 153 2.91 2.21 19.40
CA ALA A 153 2.20 0.96 19.17
C ALA A 153 2.85 0.11 18.07
N ARG A 154 3.77 0.65 17.25
CA ARG A 154 4.56 -0.15 16.31
C ARG A 154 5.46 -1.08 17.12
N ARG A 155 5.17 -2.37 17.05
CA ARG A 155 6.06 -3.44 17.52
C ARG A 155 6.60 -4.19 16.32
N PRO A 156 7.51 -3.57 15.53
CA PRO A 156 8.08 -4.24 14.38
C PRO A 156 8.82 -5.48 14.86
N LYS A 157 8.48 -6.62 14.29
CA LYS A 157 9.22 -7.88 14.45
C LYS A 157 9.91 -8.17 13.13
N LYS A 158 11.13 -8.71 13.18
CA LYS A 158 11.77 -9.26 11.98
C LYS A 158 10.86 -10.37 11.43
N SER A 159 10.77 -10.48 10.11
CA SER A 159 9.93 -11.51 9.50
C SER A 159 10.59 -12.88 9.64
N LYS A 160 9.80 -13.94 9.75
CA LYS A 160 10.31 -15.31 9.91
C LYS A 160 11.21 -15.74 8.75
N LEU A 161 10.91 -15.28 7.53
CA LEU A 161 11.74 -15.53 6.34
C LEU A 161 13.07 -14.77 6.36
N LEU A 162 13.17 -13.66 7.09
CA LEU A 162 14.43 -12.95 7.28
C LEU A 162 15.33 -13.68 8.28
N GLU A 163 14.73 -14.21 9.35
CA GLU A 163 15.46 -14.91 10.41
C GLU A 163 15.88 -16.32 9.98
N ASN A 164 14.98 -17.09 9.35
CA ASN A 164 15.25 -18.47 8.92
C ASN A 164 15.60 -18.52 7.43
N GLN A 165 16.91 -18.58 7.14
CA GLN A 165 17.43 -18.66 5.76
C GLN A 165 17.07 -19.96 5.05
N GLN A 166 17.00 -21.09 5.76
CA GLN A 166 16.64 -22.39 5.18
C GLN A 166 15.20 -22.37 4.68
N LEU A 167 14.28 -21.87 5.52
CA LEU A 167 12.88 -21.68 5.15
C LEU A 167 12.74 -20.74 3.94
N ARG A 168 13.49 -19.63 3.93
CA ARG A 168 13.50 -18.69 2.79
C ARG A 168 13.92 -19.37 1.49
N LYS A 169 15.05 -20.10 1.50
CA LYS A 169 15.54 -20.84 0.32
C LYS A 169 14.52 -21.87 -0.16
N TYR A 170 13.92 -22.63 0.76
CA TYR A 170 12.87 -23.60 0.42
C TYR A 170 11.69 -22.93 -0.29
N VAL A 171 11.19 -21.81 0.28
CA VAL A 171 10.08 -21.05 -0.31
C VAL A 171 10.46 -20.50 -1.69
N GLN A 172 11.66 -19.93 -1.86
CA GLN A 172 12.15 -19.43 -3.16
C GLN A 172 12.27 -20.55 -4.20
N HIS A 173 12.79 -21.72 -3.83
CA HIS A 173 12.91 -22.86 -4.76
C HIS A 173 11.54 -23.35 -5.24
N ARG A 174 10.60 -23.54 -4.30
CA ARG A 174 9.24 -23.99 -4.66
C ARG A 174 8.47 -22.94 -5.46
N LEU A 175 8.62 -21.66 -5.14
CA LEU A 175 8.03 -20.57 -5.91
C LEU A 175 8.68 -20.38 -7.28
N SER A 176 9.95 -20.73 -7.47
CA SER A 176 10.61 -20.62 -8.79
C SER A 176 10.35 -21.83 -9.70
N GLY A 177 9.62 -22.84 -9.21
CA GLY A 177 9.45 -24.10 -9.94
C GLY A 177 10.71 -24.96 -9.97
N ARG A 178 11.74 -24.61 -9.20
CA ARG A 178 12.92 -25.47 -9.00
C ARG A 178 12.52 -26.64 -8.12
N ILE A 179 12.11 -27.73 -8.77
CA ILE A 179 11.96 -29.03 -8.14
C ILE A 179 13.35 -29.65 -8.16
N ALA A 180 13.92 -29.84 -6.98
CA ALA A 180 15.14 -30.60 -6.81
C ALA A 180 14.76 -32.06 -6.55
N ASP A 181 15.39 -32.98 -7.27
CA ASP A 181 15.28 -34.42 -7.01
C ASP A 181 15.90 -34.77 -5.65
N ALA A 182 15.73 -36.01 -5.18
CA ALA A 182 16.31 -36.50 -3.93
C ALA A 182 17.85 -36.31 -3.83
N ASN A 183 18.52 -36.19 -4.98
CA ASN A 183 19.96 -35.98 -5.10
C ASN A 183 20.35 -34.49 -5.29
N GLY A 184 19.42 -33.55 -5.10
CA GLY A 184 19.68 -32.11 -5.18
C GLY A 184 19.84 -31.55 -6.60
N ARG A 185 19.62 -32.35 -7.65
CA ARG A 185 19.66 -31.88 -9.05
C ARG A 185 18.39 -31.07 -9.34
N ILE A 186 18.58 -29.83 -9.80
CA ILE A 186 17.49 -28.92 -10.17
C ILE A 186 16.99 -29.34 -11.57
N ALA A 187 15.74 -29.80 -11.67
CA ALA A 187 15.11 -29.97 -12.98
C ALA A 187 14.90 -28.57 -13.60
N ALA A 188 15.52 -28.31 -14.75
CA ALA A 188 15.40 -27.01 -15.42
C ALA A 188 13.98 -26.85 -15.99
N GLY A 189 13.30 -25.78 -15.60
CA GLY A 189 12.06 -25.36 -16.22
C GLY A 189 12.26 -24.60 -17.54
N PRO A 190 11.22 -24.44 -18.36
CA PRO A 190 11.30 -23.68 -19.61
C PRO A 190 11.70 -22.22 -19.35
N ALA A 191 12.52 -21.67 -20.26
CA ALA A 191 13.03 -20.30 -20.18
C ALA A 191 11.87 -19.29 -20.19
N THR A 192 11.89 -18.33 -19.27
CA THR A 192 10.81 -17.36 -19.09
C THR A 192 11.30 -15.97 -19.47
N GLY A 193 10.50 -15.21 -20.23
CA GLY A 193 10.84 -13.85 -20.61
C GLY A 193 10.89 -12.85 -19.43
N THR A 194 11.67 -11.80 -19.57
CA THR A 194 11.75 -10.66 -18.62
C THR A 194 10.48 -9.83 -18.61
N TRP A 195 9.92 -9.56 -17.42
CA TRP A 195 8.63 -8.89 -17.26
C TRP A 195 8.75 -7.37 -17.10
N THR A 196 7.97 -6.63 -17.90
CA THR A 196 7.99 -5.16 -18.00
C THR A 196 7.01 -4.44 -17.07
N GLY A 197 6.39 -5.14 -16.13
CA GLY A 197 5.53 -4.52 -15.10
C GLY A 197 4.10 -4.19 -15.53
N ARG A 198 3.76 -4.26 -16.83
CA ARG A 198 2.54 -3.61 -17.37
C ARG A 198 1.55 -4.55 -18.07
N ASN A 199 1.95 -5.75 -18.50
CA ASN A 199 1.07 -6.69 -19.24
C ASN A 199 1.19 -8.14 -18.74
N LYS A 200 0.15 -8.95 -19.02
CA LYS A 200 0.09 -10.38 -18.68
C LYS A 200 0.75 -11.22 -19.80
N PRO A 201 1.73 -12.10 -19.51
CA PRO A 201 2.31 -13.02 -20.51
C PRO A 201 1.29 -14.07 -21.04
N HIS A 202 1.57 -14.85 -22.09
CA HIS A 202 0.70 -15.97 -22.53
C HIS A 202 0.69 -17.11 -21.49
N ARG A 203 -0.33 -18.00 -21.42
CA ARG A 203 -0.50 -18.93 -20.26
C ARG A 203 0.44 -20.13 -20.23
N SER A 204 0.80 -20.70 -21.38
CA SER A 204 1.58 -21.95 -21.53
C SER A 204 3.07 -21.81 -21.18
N ASP A 205 3.64 -20.63 -21.41
CA ASP A 205 5.10 -20.44 -21.43
C ASP A 205 5.63 -19.87 -20.11
N ARG A 206 4.83 -20.00 -19.04
CA ARG A 206 5.10 -19.33 -17.77
C ARG A 206 5.69 -20.29 -16.75
N GLN A 207 6.73 -19.82 -16.06
CA GLN A 207 7.41 -20.52 -14.95
C GLN A 207 6.44 -21.06 -13.88
N TRP A 208 5.26 -20.46 -13.67
CA TRP A 208 4.29 -20.96 -12.68
C TRP A 208 3.70 -22.34 -12.99
N ALA A 209 3.79 -22.83 -14.23
CA ALA A 209 3.35 -24.18 -14.57
C ALA A 209 4.10 -25.26 -13.76
N GLN A 210 5.34 -24.97 -13.37
CA GLN A 210 6.18 -25.84 -12.54
C GLN A 210 6.31 -25.35 -11.10
N ALA A 211 5.86 -24.13 -10.80
CA ALA A 211 5.92 -23.55 -9.46
C ALA A 211 4.76 -23.96 -8.57
N TRP A 212 5.01 -23.92 -7.27
CA TRP A 212 4.04 -24.24 -6.24
C TRP A 212 3.34 -22.96 -5.76
N SER A 213 2.04 -23.03 -5.49
CA SER A 213 1.34 -21.92 -4.86
C SER A 213 1.80 -21.73 -3.41
N PRO A 214 1.74 -20.50 -2.84
CA PRO A 214 2.03 -20.27 -1.43
C PRO A 214 1.27 -21.18 -0.47
N GLU A 215 0.04 -21.57 -0.83
CA GLU A 215 -0.77 -22.51 -0.07
C GLU A 215 -0.23 -23.94 -0.12
N GLN A 216 0.15 -24.41 -1.32
CA GLN A 216 0.80 -25.72 -1.48
C GLN A 216 2.12 -25.78 -0.72
N ILE A 217 2.94 -24.72 -0.76
CA ILE A 217 4.20 -24.64 -0.02
C ILE A 217 3.97 -24.74 1.50
N ALA A 218 3.01 -23.96 2.02
CA ALA A 218 2.70 -23.96 3.45
C ALA A 218 2.24 -25.34 3.95
N GLN A 219 1.47 -26.08 3.14
CA GLN A 219 1.06 -27.45 3.50
C GLN A 219 2.21 -28.45 3.34
N ARG A 220 3.01 -28.33 2.27
CA ARG A 220 4.13 -29.23 2.01
C ARG A 220 5.22 -29.17 3.08
N LEU A 221 5.47 -28.00 3.64
CA LEU A 221 6.42 -27.82 4.75
C LEU A 221 6.10 -28.68 5.96
N LYS A 222 4.82 -29.01 6.21
CA LYS A 222 4.41 -29.91 7.30
C LYS A 222 4.79 -31.36 7.04
N ILE A 223 4.84 -31.75 5.76
CA ILE A 223 5.13 -33.11 5.31
C ILE A 223 6.65 -33.31 5.18
N ASP A 224 7.33 -32.37 4.53
CA ASP A 224 8.79 -32.47 4.30
C ASP A 224 9.60 -32.27 5.60
N PHE A 225 9.04 -31.57 6.59
CA PHE A 225 9.71 -31.27 7.87
C PHE A 225 8.76 -31.53 9.05
N PRO A 226 8.35 -32.77 9.34
CA PRO A 226 7.32 -33.06 10.34
C PRO A 226 7.70 -32.59 11.75
N ASP A 227 8.97 -32.76 12.14
CA ASP A 227 9.44 -32.46 13.50
C ASP A 227 9.97 -31.04 13.68
N ASP A 228 10.28 -30.33 12.58
CA ASP A 228 10.82 -28.96 12.64
C ASP A 228 9.72 -27.89 12.53
N THR A 229 9.31 -27.37 13.69
CA THR A 229 8.32 -26.27 13.77
C THR A 229 8.87 -24.94 13.25
N SER A 230 10.19 -24.77 13.19
CA SER A 230 10.83 -23.57 12.64
C SER A 230 10.53 -23.42 11.14
N MET A 231 10.25 -24.53 10.44
CA MET A 231 9.88 -24.55 9.02
C MET A 231 8.41 -24.23 8.75
N ARG A 232 7.58 -24.00 9.79
CA ARG A 232 6.15 -23.66 9.62
C ARG A 232 5.97 -22.20 9.22
N ILE A 233 5.22 -21.94 8.16
CA ILE A 233 4.81 -20.58 7.77
C ILE A 233 3.41 -20.61 7.16
N SER A 234 2.61 -19.57 7.40
CA SER A 234 1.31 -19.45 6.74
C SER A 234 1.49 -18.98 5.30
N HIS A 235 0.59 -19.41 4.41
CA HIS A 235 0.58 -18.95 3.03
C HIS A 235 0.36 -17.44 2.91
N GLU A 236 -0.35 -16.83 3.87
CA GLU A 236 -0.49 -15.37 3.94
C GLU A 236 0.81 -14.66 4.27
N ALA A 237 1.66 -15.23 5.14
CA ALA A 237 2.98 -14.67 5.40
C ALA A 237 3.89 -14.76 4.16
N ILE A 238 3.78 -15.82 3.37
CA ILE A 238 4.46 -15.93 2.06
C ILE A 238 3.93 -14.84 1.10
N TYR A 239 2.61 -14.64 1.02
CA TYR A 239 2.04 -13.56 0.19
C TYR A 239 2.54 -12.17 0.63
N GLN A 240 2.51 -11.89 1.93
CA GLN A 240 3.04 -10.63 2.50
C GLN A 240 4.49 -10.39 2.09
N ALA A 241 5.34 -11.42 2.14
CA ALA A 241 6.74 -11.32 1.74
C ALA A 241 6.95 -11.16 0.22
N LEU A 242 5.97 -11.48 -0.62
CA LEU A 242 6.04 -11.27 -2.07
C LEU A 242 5.55 -9.87 -2.47
N TYR A 243 4.44 -9.42 -1.89
CA TYR A 243 3.72 -8.24 -2.39
C TYR A 243 3.98 -6.95 -1.59
N ILE A 244 4.26 -7.03 -0.28
CA ILE A 244 4.46 -5.83 0.56
C ILE A 244 5.93 -5.40 0.47
N ASP A 245 6.17 -4.23 -0.12
CA ASP A 245 7.51 -3.71 -0.42
C ASP A 245 8.42 -3.65 0.84
N GLY A 246 7.91 -3.12 1.96
CA GLY A 246 8.62 -3.04 3.24
C GLY A 246 8.75 -4.35 4.03
N ARG A 247 8.22 -5.47 3.51
CA ARG A 247 8.42 -6.84 4.06
C ARG A 247 9.01 -7.79 3.01
N SER A 248 9.42 -7.27 1.85
CA SER A 248 9.96 -8.08 0.78
C SER A 248 11.31 -8.66 1.20
N VAL A 249 11.31 -9.95 1.50
CA VAL A 249 12.51 -10.74 1.77
C VAL A 249 12.72 -11.78 0.66
N LEU A 250 11.72 -11.92 -0.21
CA LEU A 250 11.70 -12.77 -1.38
C LEU A 250 11.86 -11.89 -2.62
N ASP A 251 12.46 -12.44 -3.67
CA ASP A 251 12.64 -11.73 -4.93
C ASP A 251 11.28 -11.42 -5.56
N ARG A 252 11.07 -10.15 -5.94
CA ARG A 252 9.79 -9.68 -6.47
C ARG A 252 9.40 -10.37 -7.78
N GLU A 253 10.39 -10.86 -8.52
CA GLU A 253 10.20 -11.64 -9.75
C GLU A 253 9.42 -12.94 -9.52
N LEU A 254 9.45 -13.50 -8.29
CA LEU A 254 8.70 -14.71 -7.94
C LEU A 254 7.18 -14.51 -8.02
N ILE A 255 6.67 -13.27 -8.05
CA ILE A 255 5.25 -12.98 -8.32
C ILE A 255 4.82 -13.54 -9.69
N LEU A 256 5.73 -13.57 -10.67
CA LEU A 256 5.47 -14.10 -12.01
C LEU A 256 5.17 -15.60 -12.01
N ASN A 257 5.63 -16.27 -10.96
CA ASN A 257 5.47 -17.70 -10.76
C ASN A 257 4.18 -18.03 -10.00
N LEU A 258 3.35 -17.03 -9.73
CA LEU A 258 1.98 -17.22 -9.28
C LEU A 258 1.04 -17.32 -10.48
N ARG A 259 0.02 -18.19 -10.38
CA ARG A 259 -0.97 -18.46 -11.45
C ARG A 259 -1.62 -17.19 -12.03
N THR A 260 -1.82 -16.17 -11.20
CA THR A 260 -2.43 -14.91 -11.62
C THR A 260 -1.43 -13.95 -12.28
N GLY A 261 -0.13 -14.05 -11.93
CA GLY A 261 0.94 -13.19 -12.43
C GLY A 261 0.69 -11.69 -12.26
N ARG A 262 -0.12 -11.29 -11.26
CA ARG A 262 -0.50 -9.87 -11.07
C ARG A 262 0.56 -9.16 -10.26
N ALA A 263 0.95 -7.96 -10.68
CA ALA A 263 1.88 -7.09 -9.95
C ALA A 263 1.42 -6.74 -8.53
N LEU A 264 0.11 -6.68 -8.33
CA LEU A 264 -0.56 -6.39 -7.07
C LEU A 264 -1.59 -7.48 -6.80
N ARG A 265 -1.76 -7.87 -5.55
CA ARG A 265 -2.86 -8.74 -5.16
C ARG A 265 -4.16 -7.95 -5.29
N MET A 266 -5.23 -8.64 -5.67
CA MET A 266 -6.55 -8.04 -5.75
C MET A 266 -7.49 -8.80 -4.83
N PRO A 267 -8.32 -8.11 -4.03
CA PRO A 267 -9.38 -8.74 -3.27
C PRO A 267 -10.28 -9.58 -4.18
N ARG A 268 -10.74 -10.73 -3.67
CA ARG A 268 -11.67 -11.60 -4.40
C ARG A 268 -12.98 -10.87 -4.74
N ALA A 269 -13.44 -9.98 -3.86
CA ALA A 269 -14.64 -9.17 -4.06
C ALA A 269 -14.56 -8.29 -5.32
N CYS A 270 -13.37 -7.77 -5.66
CA CYS A 270 -13.20 -6.98 -6.88
C CYS A 270 -13.46 -7.79 -8.16
N ALA A 271 -13.29 -9.12 -8.13
CA ALA A 271 -13.59 -9.98 -9.28
C ALA A 271 -15.09 -10.16 -9.53
N LYS A 272 -15.93 -9.87 -8.52
CA LYS A 272 -17.39 -9.90 -8.64
C LYS A 272 -17.97 -8.59 -9.19
N ARG A 273 -17.14 -7.56 -9.37
CA ARG A 273 -17.59 -6.31 -9.98
C ARG A 273 -17.92 -6.54 -11.44
N VAL A 274 -19.02 -5.94 -11.87
CA VAL A 274 -19.42 -5.89 -13.26
C VAL A 274 -18.38 -5.08 -14.04
N ALA A 275 -17.78 -5.69 -15.08
CA ALA A 275 -16.66 -5.12 -15.83
C ALA A 275 -16.96 -3.77 -16.51
N TRP A 276 -18.24 -3.47 -16.72
CA TRP A 276 -18.76 -2.27 -17.39
C TRP A 276 -19.29 -1.19 -16.43
N ALA A 277 -18.88 -1.19 -15.16
CA ALA A 277 -19.29 -0.20 -14.16
C ALA A 277 -18.87 1.27 -14.45
N HIS A 278 -18.02 1.51 -15.46
CA HIS A 278 -17.68 2.85 -15.95
C HIS A 278 -18.72 3.42 -16.93
N VAL A 279 -19.66 2.59 -17.40
CA VAL A 279 -20.83 3.03 -18.15
C VAL A 279 -21.88 3.45 -17.12
N THR A 280 -21.90 4.74 -16.78
CA THR A 280 -23.00 5.28 -15.97
C THR A 280 -24.30 5.23 -16.77
N PRO A 281 -25.47 5.17 -16.11
CA PRO A 281 -26.75 5.29 -16.82
C PRO A 281 -26.78 6.49 -17.76
N ASP A 282 -26.16 7.61 -17.37
CA ASP A 282 -26.10 8.85 -18.17
C ASP A 282 -25.26 8.74 -19.46
N VAL A 283 -24.36 7.74 -19.52
CA VAL A 283 -23.52 7.43 -20.69
C VAL A 283 -24.18 6.38 -21.58
N LEU A 284 -25.20 5.66 -21.09
CA LEU A 284 -26.00 4.76 -21.94
C LEU A 284 -26.72 5.58 -23.02
N ILE A 285 -26.49 5.22 -24.27
CA ILE A 285 -27.20 5.82 -25.42
C ILE A 285 -28.72 5.74 -25.23
N SER A 286 -29.21 4.69 -24.57
CA SER A 286 -30.63 4.48 -24.24
C SER A 286 -31.21 5.41 -23.17
N LYS A 287 -30.38 6.16 -22.44
CA LYS A 287 -30.81 7.04 -21.33
C LYS A 287 -30.36 8.50 -21.52
N ARG A 288 -29.81 8.85 -22.69
CA ARG A 288 -29.43 10.23 -23.03
C ARG A 288 -30.69 11.10 -23.18
N PRO A 289 -30.76 12.29 -22.54
CA PRO A 289 -31.87 13.22 -22.73
C PRO A 289 -31.99 13.66 -24.20
N ALA A 290 -33.22 13.72 -24.72
CA ALA A 290 -33.52 13.96 -26.13
C ALA A 290 -32.90 15.25 -26.70
N GLU A 291 -32.67 16.25 -25.83
CA GLU A 291 -32.03 17.53 -26.16
C GLU A 291 -30.63 17.38 -26.77
N ARG A 292 -29.87 16.32 -26.41
CA ARG A 292 -28.54 16.07 -26.99
C ARG A 292 -28.55 15.38 -28.34
N ASN A 293 -29.71 14.92 -28.82
CA ASN A 293 -29.85 14.28 -30.13
C ASN A 293 -30.25 15.27 -31.23
N GLY A 294 -30.49 16.55 -30.90
CA GLY A 294 -30.99 17.56 -31.84
C GLY A 294 -30.10 18.79 -31.95
N ALA A 295 -29.04 18.72 -32.77
CA ALA A 295 -28.42 19.88 -33.40
C ALA A 295 -27.43 19.46 -34.51
N ILE A 296 -27.91 18.74 -35.53
CA ILE A 296 -27.28 18.86 -36.86
C ILE A 296 -28.03 20.01 -37.53
N ALA A 297 -27.65 21.24 -37.20
CA ALA A 297 -28.07 22.40 -37.97
C ALA A 297 -27.65 22.18 -39.43
N SER A 298 -28.64 22.25 -40.31
CA SER A 298 -28.51 22.22 -41.76
C SER A 298 -27.39 23.16 -42.20
N ARG A 299 -26.24 22.60 -42.58
CA ARG A 299 -25.22 23.35 -43.35
C ARG A 299 -25.83 23.66 -44.71
N PRO A 300 -25.85 24.93 -45.18
CA PRO A 300 -26.28 25.21 -46.54
C PRO A 300 -25.27 24.58 -47.51
N SER A 301 -25.82 23.88 -48.50
CA SER A 301 -25.11 23.24 -49.61
C SER A 301 -24.19 24.25 -50.30
N ARG A 302 -22.87 24.10 -50.13
CA ARG A 302 -21.90 24.76 -51.02
C ARG A 302 -21.93 24.00 -52.34
N ALA A 303 -22.41 24.68 -53.39
CA ALA A 303 -22.38 24.23 -54.76
C ALA A 303 -20.98 23.70 -55.13
N ARG A 304 -20.93 22.47 -55.62
CA ARG A 304 -19.72 21.77 -56.04
C ARG A 304 -19.35 22.30 -57.43
N THR A 305 -18.41 23.24 -57.50
CA THR A 305 -17.82 23.65 -58.78
C THR A 305 -17.05 22.46 -59.36
N THR A 306 -17.58 21.89 -60.44
CA THR A 306 -16.94 20.84 -61.23
C THR A 306 -15.72 21.41 -61.93
N ARG A 307 -14.51 21.05 -61.49
CA ARG A 307 -13.30 21.19 -62.32
C ARG A 307 -13.12 19.91 -63.13
N HIS A 308 -13.13 20.06 -64.45
CA HIS A 308 -12.78 19.02 -65.41
C HIS A 308 -11.33 18.53 -65.21
N PRO A 309 -11.04 17.24 -65.43
CA PRO A 309 -9.68 16.74 -65.48
C PRO A 309 -9.08 16.95 -66.87
N GLY A 310 -7.99 17.72 -66.96
CA GLY A 310 -7.11 17.78 -68.14
C GLY A 310 -6.17 16.56 -68.20
N PRO A 311 -5.61 16.24 -69.39
CA PRO A 311 -4.99 14.95 -69.66
C PRO A 311 -3.60 14.79 -69.04
N ARG A 312 -3.27 13.53 -68.73
CA ARG A 312 -1.97 13.05 -68.26
C ARG A 312 -0.91 13.22 -69.35
N THR A 313 0.24 13.76 -68.99
CA THR A 313 1.51 13.52 -69.69
C THR A 313 2.47 12.83 -68.73
N ALA A 314 2.98 11.70 -69.19
CA ALA A 314 4.03 10.92 -68.56
C ALA A 314 5.39 11.59 -68.75
N ASP A 315 6.28 11.47 -67.77
CA ASP A 315 7.75 11.43 -67.92
C ASP A 315 8.32 11.00 -66.55
N HIS A 316 8.79 9.75 -66.45
CA HIS A 316 10.18 9.31 -66.49
C HIS A 316 10.93 9.41 -65.14
N ASP A 317 11.15 8.23 -64.58
CA ASP A 317 12.03 7.82 -63.47
C ASP A 317 13.51 8.21 -63.74
N PRO A 318 14.45 8.28 -62.75
CA PRO A 318 14.81 7.08 -61.97
C PRO A 318 15.30 7.24 -60.52
N LYS A 319 14.88 6.22 -59.75
CA LYS A 319 15.57 5.47 -58.67
C LYS A 319 17.02 5.86 -58.30
N ASP A 320 17.20 6.19 -57.02
CA ASP A 320 18.47 6.01 -56.30
C ASP A 320 18.36 4.85 -55.30
N THR A 321 19.24 3.88 -55.48
CA THR A 321 19.34 2.62 -54.74
C THR A 321 20.61 2.69 -53.90
N LEU A 322 20.51 2.60 -52.56
CA LEU A 322 21.68 2.45 -51.69
C LEU A 322 21.96 0.95 -51.41
N PRO A 323 23.23 0.48 -51.50
CA PRO A 323 23.56 -0.95 -51.44
C PRO A 323 23.73 -1.49 -50.02
N ARG A 324 23.37 -2.79 -49.85
CA ARG A 324 23.69 -3.61 -48.68
C ARG A 324 25.06 -4.29 -48.84
N PRO A 325 25.89 -4.38 -47.78
CA PRO A 325 27.15 -5.11 -47.85
C PRO A 325 26.96 -6.62 -47.64
N VAL A 326 27.67 -7.40 -48.47
CA VAL A 326 27.80 -8.86 -48.43
C VAL A 326 28.98 -9.21 -47.53
N LEU A 327 28.77 -10.11 -46.57
CA LEU A 327 29.85 -10.80 -45.83
C LEU A 327 30.12 -12.13 -46.53
N GLN A 328 31.30 -12.25 -47.14
CA GLN A 328 31.91 -13.52 -47.55
C GLN A 328 32.74 -14.06 -46.38
N VAL A 329 32.54 -15.32 -46.05
CA VAL A 329 33.40 -16.12 -45.17
C VAL A 329 34.21 -17.06 -46.09
N PRO A 330 35.51 -17.27 -45.83
CA PRO A 330 36.33 -18.23 -46.59
C PRO A 330 35.94 -19.68 -46.34
#